data_AF-E7N9P3-F1
#
_entry.id   AF-E7N9P3-F1
#
_cell.length_a   1.000
_cell.length_b   1.000
_cell.length_c   1.000
_cell.angle_alpha   90.00
_cell.angle_beta   90.00
_cell.angle_gamma   90.00
#
_symmetry.space_group_name_H-M   'P 1'
#
loop_
_entity.id
_entity.type
_entity.pdbx_description
1 polymer ?
#
loop_
_entity_poly.entity_id
_entity_poly.type
_entity_poly.pdbx_seq_one_letter_code
_entity_poly.pdbx_strand_id
1 'polypeptide(L)'
;MGAPAGVATIQPAGAARYSGRWAEAALLGVALVLGLGGFVLTALNRTGSSPAQTVVVAIAFLALTVVMHLCVRYAAPWADPVLLPTAVALNGIGLAMIRRLDLAYELNEQWQFYVGSKQLVWTLLGVGLFCAVLLLLRDYRRLRRWDRWAMWSGLVFLILPFVPGIGQSINGARIWIRIGPMSFQPAELSKVLLAVFFASYLVANRDNLALAGRKILWMSLPRARHLGPLLIVWVASICVLVLQKDLGSSVLLFGLFVVVLYVATDRPSWLLIGTGLFLPAAWFAATHLEHVKQRIDGWLHATDSAVFNAQVGGSWQLLTGMFGMSTGGLMGAGWGKGSPTLVTFANSDFIFASLGEELGLTGTLVLLMLYLVLIQRGLRIAVSLRDGFGKLLAVGLSFAIALQIFVVIGGVTRLIPLTGLTLPFLAYGGSSLIANWIILALLLRLSDAARRPATHAPRIIDTAELPLALRRRVQDAGAEEAIAEDVDDAPTGAEQADVGGYTSPSAVPGPGDPLDDARPVVAVSPEAPPPPHTAPDGGTLRSSRAPGFTEDSDRRQQP
;
A
#
# COMPACT_ATOMS: atom_id res chain seq x y z
N MET A 1 -6.77 58.10 27.36
CA MET A 1 -5.41 57.53 27.51
C MET A 1 -5.43 56.14 26.89
N GLY A 2 -4.91 56.00 25.68
CA GLY A 2 -4.89 54.74 24.95
C GLY A 2 -3.79 53.82 25.48
N ALA A 3 -4.14 52.56 25.76
CA ALA A 3 -3.17 51.55 26.14
C ALA A 3 -2.26 51.19 24.95
N PRO A 4 -0.94 51.03 25.13
CA PRO A 4 -0.05 50.64 24.06
C PRO A 4 -0.32 49.19 23.64
N ALA A 5 -0.27 48.95 22.32
CA ALA A 5 -0.43 47.65 21.71
C ALA A 5 0.56 46.63 22.30
N GLY A 6 0.05 45.47 22.69
CA GLY A 6 0.84 44.38 23.24
C GLY A 6 1.93 43.94 22.27
N VAL A 7 3.16 43.89 22.78
CA VAL A 7 4.30 43.27 22.14
C VAL A 7 3.93 41.83 21.80
N ALA A 8 3.83 41.51 20.50
CA ALA A 8 3.68 40.16 20.03
C ALA A 8 4.90 39.35 20.50
N THR A 9 4.71 38.49 21.49
CA THR A 9 5.72 37.50 21.88
C THR A 9 6.03 36.61 20.69
N ILE A 10 7.21 36.79 20.11
CA ILE A 10 7.79 35.89 19.11
C ILE A 10 7.95 34.53 19.80
N GLN A 11 7.11 33.55 19.45
CA GLN A 11 7.36 32.16 19.84
C GLN A 11 8.73 31.74 19.28
N PRO A 12 9.64 31.19 20.10
CA PRO A 12 10.94 30.77 19.63
C PRO A 12 10.78 29.72 18.53
N ALA A 13 11.63 29.82 17.51
CA ALA A 13 11.68 28.94 16.35
C ALA A 13 11.62 27.47 16.78
N GLY A 14 10.78 26.71 16.06
CA GLY A 14 10.31 25.38 16.46
C GLY A 14 11.40 24.42 16.91
N ALA A 15 11.09 23.67 17.98
CA ALA A 15 11.88 22.56 18.47
C ALA A 15 12.40 21.71 17.29
N ALA A 16 13.72 21.49 17.25
CA ALA A 16 14.36 20.64 16.25
C ALA A 16 13.65 19.28 16.22
N ARG A 17 12.88 19.02 15.16
CA ARG A 17 12.26 17.72 14.98
C ARG A 17 13.37 16.76 14.58
N TYR A 18 13.65 15.77 15.43
CA TYR A 18 14.55 14.68 15.08
C TYR A 18 13.87 13.76 14.06
N SER A 19 14.63 13.28 13.07
CA SER A 19 14.15 12.36 12.03
C SER A 19 13.74 10.98 12.56
N GLY A 20 14.03 10.68 13.83
CA GLY A 20 13.66 9.43 14.50
C GLY A 20 14.40 8.19 14.01
N ARG A 21 15.37 8.32 13.07
CA ARG A 21 16.03 7.18 12.42
C ARG A 21 16.83 6.31 13.40
N TRP A 22 17.44 6.90 14.43
CA TRP A 22 18.10 6.13 15.49
C TRP A 22 17.12 5.34 16.36
N ALA A 23 15.94 5.91 16.64
CA ALA A 23 14.87 5.18 17.32
C ALA A 23 14.34 4.03 16.44
N GLU A 24 14.22 4.25 15.12
CA GLU A 24 13.91 3.17 14.17
C GLU A 24 14.96 2.06 14.23
N ALA A 25 16.25 2.40 14.18
CA ALA A 25 17.32 1.40 14.25
C ALA A 25 17.29 0.60 15.56
N ALA A 26 17.05 1.25 16.71
CA ALA A 26 16.90 0.57 18.00
C ALA A 26 15.70 -0.39 18.01
N LEU A 27 14.54 0.05 17.49
CA LEU A 27 13.35 -0.78 17.37
C LEU A 27 13.54 -1.94 16.38
N LEU A 28 14.29 -1.73 15.29
CA LEU A 28 14.68 -2.81 14.37
C LEU A 28 15.58 -3.84 15.07
N GLY A 29 16.46 -3.41 15.98
CA GLY A 29 17.21 -4.32 16.85
C GLY A 29 16.27 -5.23 17.67
N VAL A 30 15.23 -4.67 18.27
CA VAL A 30 14.21 -5.45 18.99
C VAL A 30 13.45 -6.40 18.04
N ALA A 31 13.04 -5.92 16.87
CA ALA A 31 12.36 -6.73 15.86
C ALA A 31 13.21 -7.92 15.37
N LEU A 32 14.51 -7.69 15.19
CA LEU A 32 15.48 -8.74 14.84
C LEU A 32 15.61 -9.76 15.97
N VAL A 33 15.68 -9.34 17.23
CA VAL A 33 15.73 -10.27 18.37
C VAL A 33 14.48 -11.15 18.41
N LEU A 34 13.29 -10.59 18.16
CA LEU A 34 12.05 -11.38 18.13
C LEU A 34 12.04 -12.41 16.99
N GLY A 35 12.39 -12.00 15.76
CA GLY A 35 12.43 -12.91 14.61
C GLY A 35 13.52 -13.98 14.74
N LEU A 36 14.76 -13.57 15.00
CA LEU A 36 15.91 -14.47 15.14
C LEU A 36 15.79 -15.37 16.37
N GLY A 37 15.20 -14.89 17.46
CA GLY A 37 14.89 -15.68 18.64
C GLY A 37 14.04 -16.89 18.31
N GLY A 38 12.98 -16.72 17.49
CA GLY A 38 12.16 -17.83 17.02
C GLY A 38 12.95 -18.85 16.20
N PHE A 39 13.84 -18.40 15.31
CA PHE A 39 14.72 -19.29 14.54
C PHE A 39 15.68 -20.08 15.44
N VAL A 40 16.32 -19.42 16.41
CA VAL A 40 17.24 -20.06 17.36
C VAL A 40 16.49 -21.07 18.22
N LEU A 41 15.35 -20.70 18.80
CA LEU A 41 14.50 -21.62 19.58
C LEU A 41 14.03 -22.81 18.75
N THR A 42 13.74 -22.61 17.46
CA THR A 42 13.40 -23.70 16.55
C THR A 42 14.57 -24.68 16.40
N ALA A 43 15.78 -24.18 16.12
CA ALA A 43 16.96 -25.04 15.98
C ALA A 43 17.24 -25.83 17.27
N LEU A 44 17.21 -25.16 18.42
CA LEU A 44 17.47 -25.78 19.71
C LEU A 44 16.44 -26.84 20.07
N ASN A 45 15.15 -26.56 19.88
CA ASN A 45 14.07 -27.45 20.33
C ASN A 45 13.70 -28.56 19.33
N ARG A 46 14.06 -28.44 18.04
CA ARG A 46 13.65 -29.40 17.00
C ARG A 46 14.79 -30.20 16.37
N THR A 47 15.96 -29.60 16.13
CA THR A 47 17.05 -30.30 15.44
C THR A 47 18.15 -30.79 16.39
N GLY A 48 18.25 -30.22 17.60
CA GLY A 48 19.30 -30.56 18.57
C GLY A 48 20.72 -30.26 18.06
N SER A 49 20.84 -29.66 16.88
CA SER A 49 22.08 -29.42 16.14
C SER A 49 22.54 -27.97 16.28
N SER A 50 23.81 -27.71 15.95
CA SER A 50 24.37 -26.37 16.10
C SER A 50 23.57 -25.35 15.27
N PRO A 51 23.39 -24.11 15.76
CA PRO A 51 22.69 -23.04 15.04
C PRO A 51 23.33 -22.60 13.71
N ALA A 52 24.37 -23.29 13.21
CA ALA A 52 25.12 -22.88 12.03
C ALA A 52 24.23 -22.76 10.77
N GLN A 53 23.23 -23.63 10.60
CA GLN A 53 22.27 -23.52 9.50
C GLN A 53 21.33 -22.31 9.66
N THR A 54 21.05 -21.89 10.89
CA THR A 54 20.25 -20.71 11.22
C THR A 54 21.02 -19.41 11.03
N VAL A 55 22.36 -19.44 11.05
CA VAL A 55 23.20 -18.25 10.83
C VAL A 55 22.98 -17.66 9.44
N VAL A 56 22.87 -18.47 8.39
CA VAL A 56 22.65 -17.95 7.02
C VAL A 56 21.32 -17.20 6.92
N VAL A 57 20.25 -17.77 7.49
CA VAL A 57 18.93 -17.12 7.53
C VAL A 57 18.98 -15.86 8.38
N ALA A 58 19.72 -15.89 9.50
CA ALA A 58 19.89 -14.73 10.37
C ALA A 58 20.62 -13.58 9.67
N ILE A 59 21.71 -13.88 8.96
CA ILE A 59 22.47 -12.91 8.16
C ILE A 59 21.58 -12.34 7.05
N ALA A 60 20.82 -13.18 6.34
CA ALA A 60 19.91 -12.72 5.30
C ALA A 60 18.83 -11.79 5.86
N PHE A 61 18.22 -12.14 6.99
CA PHE A 61 17.18 -11.32 7.63
C PHE A 61 17.74 -10.00 8.17
N LEU A 62 18.95 -10.01 8.75
CA LEU A 62 19.68 -8.81 9.16
C LEU A 62 19.98 -7.91 7.96
N ALA A 63 20.56 -8.48 6.90
CA ALA A 63 20.89 -7.74 5.69
C ALA A 63 19.65 -7.08 5.07
N LEU A 64 18.53 -7.82 4.98
CA LEU A 64 17.27 -7.29 4.49
C LEU A 64 16.75 -6.12 5.34
N THR A 65 16.85 -6.26 6.67
CA THR A 65 16.45 -5.22 7.63
C THR A 65 17.31 -3.96 7.49
N VAL A 66 18.63 -4.12 7.35
CA VAL A 66 19.56 -3.01 7.11
C VAL A 66 19.26 -2.32 5.78
N VAL A 67 19.05 -3.07 4.70
CA VAL A 67 18.68 -2.51 3.39
C VAL A 67 17.39 -1.69 3.47
N MET A 68 16.35 -2.21 4.14
CA MET A 68 15.12 -1.45 4.35
C MET A 68 15.35 -0.17 5.14
N HIS A 69 16.11 -0.25 6.25
CA HIS A 69 16.43 0.94 7.06
C HIS A 69 17.17 2.01 6.27
N LEU A 70 18.19 1.61 5.49
CA LEU A 70 18.95 2.51 4.63
C LEU A 70 18.07 3.11 3.54
N CYS A 71 17.19 2.31 2.92
CA CYS A 71 16.23 2.77 1.93
C CYS A 71 15.28 3.82 2.51
N VAL A 72 14.72 3.60 3.71
CA VAL A 72 13.84 4.59 4.35
C VAL A 72 14.64 5.84 4.74
N ARG A 73 15.86 5.68 5.27
CA ARG A 73 16.72 6.82 5.63
C ARG A 73 17.06 7.71 4.43
N TYR A 74 17.26 7.11 3.26
CA TYR A 74 17.53 7.84 2.03
C TYR A 74 16.25 8.43 1.41
N ALA A 75 15.22 7.60 1.22
CA ALA A 75 14.06 7.95 0.42
C ALA A 75 12.99 8.71 1.21
N ALA A 76 12.86 8.50 2.52
CA ALA A 76 11.79 9.00 3.37
C ALA A 76 12.30 9.33 4.79
N PRO A 77 13.25 10.28 4.93
CA PRO A 77 13.97 10.52 6.18
C PRO A 77 13.08 10.98 7.34
N TRP A 78 11.90 11.55 7.07
CA TRP A 78 10.96 12.03 8.08
C TRP A 78 9.80 11.06 8.35
N ALA A 79 9.86 9.83 7.81
CA ALA A 79 8.82 8.83 8.00
C ALA A 79 8.67 8.36 9.47
N ASP A 80 7.65 7.53 9.74
CA ASP A 80 7.45 6.98 11.08
C ASP A 80 8.54 6.00 11.47
N PRO A 81 9.26 6.20 12.59
CA PRO A 81 10.27 5.26 13.02
C PRO A 81 9.69 3.95 13.57
N VAL A 82 8.37 3.85 13.77
CA VAL A 82 7.72 2.65 14.36
C VAL A 82 7.16 1.70 13.30
N LEU A 83 6.69 2.21 12.15
CA LEU A 83 6.00 1.39 11.14
C LEU A 83 6.85 0.24 10.59
N LEU A 84 8.09 0.53 10.18
CA LEU A 84 9.00 -0.49 9.62
C LEU A 84 9.37 -1.56 10.66
N PRO A 85 9.85 -1.22 11.88
CA PRO A 85 10.14 -2.22 12.90
C PRO A 85 8.98 -3.15 13.22
N THR A 86 7.75 -2.63 13.31
CA THR A 86 6.57 -3.46 13.59
C THR A 86 6.32 -4.49 12.50
N ALA A 87 6.42 -4.09 11.22
CA ALA A 87 6.26 -5.01 10.09
C ALA A 87 7.39 -6.04 10.03
N VAL A 88 8.63 -5.63 10.30
CA VAL A 88 9.80 -6.53 10.38
C VAL A 88 9.63 -7.55 11.51
N ALA A 89 9.15 -7.13 12.68
CA ALA A 89 8.90 -8.03 13.81
C ALA A 89 7.84 -9.09 13.47
N LEU A 90 6.70 -8.66 12.90
CA LEU A 90 5.63 -9.56 12.47
C LEU A 90 6.12 -10.54 11.40
N ASN A 91 6.86 -10.06 10.39
CA ASN A 91 7.39 -10.91 9.34
C ASN A 91 8.46 -11.88 9.85
N GLY A 92 9.34 -11.43 10.74
CA GLY A 92 10.34 -12.28 11.38
C GLY A 92 9.73 -13.42 12.19
N ILE A 93 8.72 -13.11 13.03
CA ILE A 93 7.98 -14.12 13.80
C ILE A 93 7.27 -15.10 12.85
N GLY A 94 6.62 -14.60 11.79
CA GLY A 94 5.95 -15.43 10.79
C GLY A 94 6.91 -16.38 10.07
N LEU A 95 8.05 -15.88 9.60
CA LEU A 95 9.09 -16.69 8.96
C LEU A 95 9.66 -17.76 9.89
N ALA A 96 9.93 -17.40 11.15
CA ALA A 96 10.41 -18.35 12.15
C ALA A 96 9.37 -19.46 12.41
N MET A 97 8.09 -19.09 12.54
CA MET A 97 7.00 -20.06 12.76
C MET A 97 6.81 -20.98 11.55
N ILE A 98 6.84 -20.44 10.34
CA ILE A 98 6.74 -21.24 9.10
C ILE A 98 7.91 -22.22 9.01
N ARG A 99 9.15 -21.80 9.33
CA ARG A 99 10.29 -22.73 9.37
C ARG A 99 10.11 -23.82 10.42
N ARG A 100 9.58 -23.48 11.59
CA ARG A 100 9.24 -24.44 12.65
C ARG A 100 8.16 -25.42 12.21
N LEU A 101 7.20 -25.01 11.40
CA LEU A 101 6.18 -25.88 10.83
C LEU A 101 6.74 -26.78 9.73
N ASP A 102 7.56 -26.23 8.82
CA ASP A 102 8.19 -27.00 7.74
C ASP A 102 9.01 -28.18 8.25
N LEU A 103 9.79 -27.99 9.33
CA LEU A 103 10.53 -29.08 9.98
C LEU A 103 9.60 -30.17 10.52
N ALA A 104 8.46 -29.79 11.08
CA ALA A 104 7.47 -30.75 11.57
C ALA A 104 6.74 -31.44 10.41
N TYR A 105 6.46 -30.72 9.31
CA TYR A 105 5.86 -31.31 8.11
C TYR A 105 6.78 -32.30 7.43
N GLU A 106 8.08 -32.02 7.34
CA GLU A 106 9.09 -32.95 6.82
C GLU A 106 9.14 -34.24 7.64
N LEU A 107 9.17 -34.14 8.97
CA LEU A 107 9.16 -35.30 9.86
C LEU A 107 7.88 -36.14 9.78
N ASN A 108 6.74 -35.49 9.54
CA ASN A 108 5.44 -36.15 9.42
C ASN A 108 5.13 -36.60 7.97
N GLU A 109 6.07 -36.46 7.03
CA GLU A 109 5.90 -36.73 5.58
C GLU A 109 4.78 -35.91 4.91
N GLN A 110 4.46 -34.73 5.45
CA GLN A 110 3.41 -33.81 5.01
C GLN A 110 3.92 -32.75 4.01
N TRP A 111 4.63 -33.19 2.97
CA TRP A 111 5.32 -32.31 2.01
C TRP A 111 4.40 -31.29 1.31
N GLN A 112 3.10 -31.58 1.18
CA GLN A 112 2.12 -30.66 0.59
C GLN A 112 1.97 -29.33 1.35
N PHE A 113 2.33 -29.28 2.64
CA PHE A 113 2.26 -28.07 3.46
C PHE A 113 3.62 -27.36 3.62
N TYR A 114 4.70 -27.91 3.02
CA TYR A 114 6.04 -27.31 3.05
C TYR A 114 6.12 -26.07 2.16
N VAL A 115 6.40 -24.89 2.75
CA VAL A 115 6.33 -23.61 2.02
C VAL A 115 7.39 -22.57 2.37
N GLY A 116 8.29 -22.82 3.31
CA GLY A 116 9.22 -21.80 3.83
C GLY A 116 10.16 -21.23 2.77
N SER A 117 10.66 -22.05 1.85
CA SER A 117 11.49 -21.57 0.73
C SER A 117 10.73 -20.59 -0.17
N LYS A 118 9.45 -20.90 -0.48
CA LYS A 118 8.57 -20.02 -1.24
C LYS A 118 8.29 -18.72 -0.48
N GLN A 119 8.04 -18.80 0.82
CA GLN A 119 7.81 -17.62 1.67
C GLN A 119 9.03 -16.70 1.74
N LEU A 120 10.25 -17.25 1.79
CA LEU A 120 11.48 -16.45 1.73
C LEU A 120 11.60 -15.70 0.40
N VAL A 121 11.32 -16.36 -0.73
CA VAL A 121 11.29 -15.69 -2.05
C VAL A 121 10.24 -14.57 -2.07
N TRP A 122 9.04 -14.82 -1.56
CA TRP A 122 8.00 -13.79 -1.46
C TRP A 122 8.39 -12.62 -0.55
N THR A 123 9.12 -12.90 0.53
CA THR A 123 9.65 -11.86 1.42
C THR A 123 10.66 -10.98 0.70
N LEU A 124 11.60 -11.60 -0.03
CA LEU A 124 12.59 -10.86 -0.83
C LEU A 124 11.92 -10.01 -1.90
N LEU A 125 10.95 -10.56 -2.63
CA LEU A 125 10.18 -9.81 -3.63
C LEU A 125 9.37 -8.68 -3.00
N GLY A 126 8.72 -8.92 -1.87
CA GLY A 126 7.95 -7.93 -1.12
C GLY A 126 8.81 -6.77 -0.65
N VAL A 127 9.98 -7.07 -0.06
CA VAL A 127 10.93 -6.03 0.37
C VAL A 127 11.56 -5.29 -0.82
N GLY A 128 11.85 -5.99 -1.92
CA GLY A 128 12.29 -5.37 -3.16
C GLY A 128 11.27 -4.36 -3.69
N LEU A 129 9.99 -4.74 -3.74
CA LEU A 129 8.90 -3.84 -4.14
C LEU A 129 8.65 -2.72 -3.13
N PHE A 130 8.80 -2.96 -1.84
CA PHE A 130 8.79 -1.92 -0.81
C PHE A 130 9.85 -0.84 -1.09
N CYS A 131 11.09 -1.26 -1.35
CA CYS A 131 12.19 -0.36 -1.67
C CYS A 131 11.92 0.38 -2.98
N ALA A 132 11.46 -0.33 -4.02
CA ALA A 132 11.13 0.26 -5.31
C ALA A 132 10.03 1.33 -5.20
N VAL A 133 8.94 1.06 -4.46
CA VAL A 133 7.87 2.03 -4.22
C VAL A 133 8.43 3.27 -3.52
N LEU A 134 9.24 3.12 -2.47
CA LEU A 134 9.85 4.26 -1.80
C LEU A 134 10.77 5.05 -2.73
N LEU A 135 11.64 4.40 -3.50
CA LEU A 135 12.61 5.09 -4.34
C LEU A 135 11.96 5.80 -5.54
N LEU A 136 10.98 5.15 -6.19
CA LEU A 136 10.32 5.65 -7.40
C LEU A 136 9.20 6.66 -7.08
N LEU A 137 8.40 6.40 -6.04
CA LEU A 137 7.28 7.26 -5.66
C LEU A 137 7.73 8.33 -4.65
N ARG A 138 8.47 9.33 -5.12
CA ARG A 138 8.92 10.45 -4.27
C ARG A 138 7.81 11.38 -3.79
N ASP A 139 6.74 11.52 -4.57
CA ASP A 139 5.55 12.30 -4.19
C ASP A 139 4.29 11.44 -4.39
N TYR A 140 3.63 11.08 -3.29
CA TYR A 140 2.41 10.27 -3.31
C TYR A 140 1.26 10.97 -4.05
N ARG A 141 1.26 12.31 -4.15
CA ARG A 141 0.22 13.05 -4.87
C ARG A 141 0.23 12.77 -6.37
N ARG A 142 1.32 12.21 -6.92
CA ARG A 142 1.36 11.73 -8.31
C ARG A 142 0.35 10.61 -8.56
N LEU A 143 0.07 9.78 -7.55
CA LEU A 143 -0.94 8.71 -7.64
C LEU A 143 -2.32 9.27 -7.98
N ARG A 144 -2.64 10.50 -7.54
CA ARG A 144 -3.91 11.17 -7.85
C ARG A 144 -4.10 11.37 -9.36
N ARG A 145 -3.03 11.65 -10.11
CA ARG A 145 -3.10 11.84 -11.57
C ARG A 145 -3.32 10.53 -12.32
N TRP A 146 -3.05 9.40 -11.66
CA TRP A 146 -3.07 8.06 -12.23
C TRP A 146 -4.27 7.26 -11.71
N ASP A 147 -5.25 7.92 -11.11
CA ASP A 147 -6.41 7.29 -10.48
C ASP A 147 -7.27 6.48 -11.47
N ARG A 148 -7.46 6.96 -12.69
CA ARG A 148 -8.14 6.21 -13.77
C ARG A 148 -7.38 4.94 -14.15
N TRP A 149 -6.05 5.00 -14.18
CA TRP A 149 -5.23 3.82 -14.44
C TRP A 149 -5.27 2.85 -13.26
N ALA A 150 -5.21 3.36 -12.02
CA ALA A 150 -5.38 2.55 -10.82
C ALA A 150 -6.75 1.83 -10.79
N MET A 151 -7.82 2.52 -11.20
CA MET A 151 -9.16 1.94 -11.35
C MET A 151 -9.17 0.79 -12.36
N TRP A 152 -8.72 1.04 -13.59
CA TRP A 152 -8.71 0.02 -14.65
C TRP A 152 -7.79 -1.15 -14.31
N SER A 153 -6.58 -0.89 -13.83
CA SER A 153 -5.66 -1.94 -13.37
C SER A 153 -6.24 -2.75 -12.22
N GLY A 154 -6.91 -2.10 -11.26
CA GLY A 154 -7.59 -2.77 -10.15
C GLY A 154 -8.68 -3.73 -10.63
N LEU A 155 -9.53 -3.28 -11.56
CA LEU A 155 -10.58 -4.11 -12.18
C LEU A 155 -10.00 -5.24 -13.05
N VAL A 156 -8.97 -4.96 -13.84
CA VAL A 156 -8.29 -5.97 -14.66
C VAL A 156 -7.70 -7.06 -13.79
N PHE A 157 -7.00 -6.70 -12.70
CA PHE A 157 -6.49 -7.68 -11.76
C PHE A 157 -7.64 -8.50 -11.15
N LEU A 158 -8.77 -7.90 -10.78
CA LEU A 158 -9.91 -8.67 -10.28
C LEU A 158 -10.45 -9.65 -11.31
N ILE A 159 -10.50 -9.31 -12.60
CA ILE A 159 -11.05 -10.20 -13.64
C ILE A 159 -10.04 -11.29 -14.05
N LEU A 160 -8.73 -11.06 -13.84
CA LEU A 160 -7.65 -11.90 -14.33
C LEU A 160 -7.78 -13.40 -14.00
N PRO A 161 -8.25 -13.82 -12.80
CA PRO A 161 -8.49 -15.25 -12.51
C PRO A 161 -9.55 -15.93 -13.40
N PHE A 162 -10.44 -15.19 -14.05
CA PHE A 162 -11.40 -15.76 -14.99
C PHE A 162 -10.83 -16.04 -16.37
N VAL A 163 -9.66 -15.48 -16.71
CA VAL A 163 -9.02 -15.68 -18.01
C VAL A 163 -8.65 -17.16 -18.19
N PRO A 164 -9.17 -17.84 -19.23
CA PRO A 164 -8.83 -19.23 -19.51
C PRO A 164 -7.33 -19.44 -19.69
N GLY A 165 -6.81 -20.56 -19.19
CA GLY A 165 -5.38 -20.92 -19.29
C GLY A 165 -4.50 -20.37 -18.16
N ILE A 166 -4.88 -19.24 -17.53
CA ILE A 166 -4.10 -18.61 -16.45
C ILE A 166 -4.72 -18.86 -15.07
N GLY A 167 -6.05 -18.78 -14.99
CA GLY A 167 -6.81 -18.96 -13.75
C GLY A 167 -6.81 -20.41 -13.25
N GLN A 168 -6.75 -20.58 -11.93
CA GLN A 168 -6.78 -21.88 -11.24
C GLN A 168 -7.97 -21.94 -10.28
N SER A 169 -8.69 -23.07 -10.30
CA SER A 169 -9.77 -23.37 -9.35
C SER A 169 -9.21 -24.21 -8.22
N ILE A 170 -9.14 -23.64 -7.01
CA ILE A 170 -8.65 -24.31 -5.80
C ILE A 170 -9.79 -24.29 -4.77
N ASN A 171 -10.13 -25.44 -4.20
CA ASN A 171 -11.21 -25.59 -3.21
C ASN A 171 -12.55 -24.99 -3.68
N GLY A 172 -12.85 -25.10 -4.98
CA GLY A 172 -14.09 -24.61 -5.59
C GLY A 172 -14.16 -23.10 -5.87
N ALA A 173 -13.09 -22.35 -5.58
CA ALA A 173 -12.96 -20.91 -5.83
C ALA A 173 -11.90 -20.63 -6.92
N ARG A 174 -12.17 -19.67 -7.81
CA ARG A 174 -11.27 -19.28 -8.90
C ARG A 174 -10.67 -17.90 -8.64
N ILE A 175 -9.76 -17.84 -7.67
CA ILE A 175 -9.15 -16.60 -7.16
C ILE A 175 -7.66 -16.47 -7.47
N TRP A 176 -7.01 -17.58 -7.89
CA TRP A 176 -5.58 -17.66 -8.08
C TRP A 176 -5.22 -17.67 -9.57
N ILE A 177 -4.09 -17.06 -9.90
CA ILE A 177 -3.41 -17.22 -11.18
C ILE A 177 -2.10 -17.97 -10.98
N ARG A 178 -1.71 -18.80 -11.95
CA ARG A 178 -0.43 -19.52 -11.93
C ARG A 178 0.61 -18.74 -12.73
N ILE A 179 1.74 -18.42 -12.09
CA ILE A 179 2.90 -17.79 -12.73
C ILE A 179 4.10 -18.72 -12.49
N GLY A 180 4.34 -19.61 -13.45
CA GLY A 180 5.37 -20.65 -13.33
C GLY A 180 5.14 -21.56 -12.10
N PRO A 181 6.13 -21.75 -11.21
CA PRO A 181 5.99 -22.59 -10.02
C PRO A 181 5.20 -21.92 -8.88
N MET A 182 4.84 -20.64 -9.01
CA MET A 182 4.22 -19.84 -7.96
C MET A 182 2.77 -19.48 -8.31
N SER A 183 1.95 -19.28 -7.27
CA SER A 183 0.59 -18.75 -7.41
C SER A 183 0.53 -17.30 -6.94
N PHE A 184 -0.28 -16.51 -7.62
CA PHE A 184 -0.53 -15.12 -7.26
C PHE A 184 -2.04 -14.88 -7.16
N GLN A 185 -2.49 -14.18 -6.13
CA GLN A 185 -3.87 -13.74 -5.95
C GLN A 185 -3.99 -12.27 -6.35
N PRO A 186 -4.59 -11.96 -7.52
CA PRO A 186 -4.67 -10.59 -8.02
C PRO A 186 -5.47 -9.64 -7.13
N ALA A 187 -6.49 -10.14 -6.43
CA ALA A 187 -7.32 -9.36 -5.52
C ALA A 187 -6.51 -8.63 -4.44
N GLU A 188 -5.37 -9.19 -4.02
CA GLU A 188 -4.48 -8.56 -3.06
C GLU A 188 -3.87 -7.25 -3.58
N LEU A 189 -3.55 -7.18 -4.88
CA LEU A 189 -3.03 -5.96 -5.50
C LEU A 189 -4.17 -5.01 -5.90
N SER A 190 -5.30 -5.56 -6.36
CA SER A 190 -6.51 -4.78 -6.66
C SER A 190 -6.96 -3.94 -5.48
N LYS A 191 -6.90 -4.45 -4.24
CA LYS A 191 -7.34 -3.69 -3.05
C LYS A 191 -6.53 -2.40 -2.87
N VAL A 192 -5.23 -2.43 -3.15
CA VAL A 192 -4.35 -1.25 -3.04
C VAL A 192 -4.66 -0.24 -4.14
N LEU A 193 -4.82 -0.71 -5.39
CA LEU A 193 -5.12 0.14 -6.53
C LEU A 193 -6.51 0.79 -6.43
N LEU A 194 -7.50 0.03 -5.98
CA LEU A 194 -8.85 0.54 -5.74
C LEU A 194 -8.88 1.51 -4.55
N ALA A 195 -8.07 1.32 -3.51
CA ALA A 195 -7.91 2.31 -2.44
C ALA A 195 -7.39 3.66 -2.97
N VAL A 196 -6.40 3.62 -3.88
CA VAL A 196 -5.88 4.83 -4.56
C VAL A 196 -6.97 5.50 -5.38
N PHE A 197 -7.71 4.73 -6.18
CA PHE A 197 -8.82 5.26 -6.98
C PHE A 197 -9.91 5.87 -6.10
N PHE A 198 -10.41 5.16 -5.10
CA PHE A 198 -11.47 5.64 -4.20
C PHE A 198 -11.05 6.92 -3.48
N ALA A 199 -9.83 6.98 -2.94
CA ALA A 199 -9.31 8.17 -2.29
C ALA A 199 -9.19 9.37 -3.25
N SER A 200 -8.70 9.15 -4.49
CA SER A 200 -8.57 10.21 -5.49
C SER A 200 -9.93 10.74 -5.93
N TYR A 201 -10.84 9.83 -6.30
CA TYR A 201 -12.15 10.16 -6.84
C TYR A 201 -13.00 10.91 -5.82
N LEU A 202 -13.01 10.44 -4.56
CA LEU A 202 -13.76 11.09 -3.49
C LEU A 202 -13.25 12.50 -3.18
N VAL A 203 -11.94 12.74 -3.27
CA VAL A 203 -11.37 14.07 -3.05
C VAL A 203 -11.65 15.01 -4.21
N ALA A 204 -11.60 14.52 -5.45
CA ALA A 204 -11.95 15.31 -6.63
C ALA A 204 -13.43 15.75 -6.61
N ASN A 205 -14.31 14.91 -6.07
CA ASN A 205 -15.75 15.15 -6.04
C ASN A 205 -16.26 15.59 -4.65
N ARG A 206 -15.37 15.87 -3.69
CA ARG A 206 -15.73 16.10 -2.28
C ARG A 206 -16.79 17.19 -2.11
N ASP A 207 -16.65 18.31 -2.83
CA ASP A 207 -17.52 19.47 -2.67
C ASP A 207 -18.93 19.14 -3.20
N ASN A 208 -19.01 18.35 -4.28
CA ASN A 208 -20.26 17.84 -4.85
C ASN A 208 -20.92 16.73 -4.00
N LEU A 209 -20.14 15.99 -3.21
CA LEU A 209 -20.61 14.93 -2.31
C LEU A 209 -21.04 15.49 -0.94
N ALA A 210 -20.39 16.56 -0.48
CA ALA A 210 -20.75 17.29 0.73
C ALA A 210 -22.03 18.12 0.54
N LEU A 211 -22.29 18.63 -0.67
CA LEU A 211 -23.57 19.25 -1.03
C LEU A 211 -24.70 18.20 -0.97
N ALA A 212 -25.55 18.30 0.07
CA ALA A 212 -26.67 17.41 0.27
C ALA A 212 -27.63 17.41 -0.93
N GLY A 213 -27.90 16.24 -1.51
CA GLY A 213 -28.97 16.04 -2.49
C GLY A 213 -30.34 15.91 -1.82
N ARG A 214 -31.32 15.31 -2.53
CA ARG A 214 -32.70 15.16 -2.05
C ARG A 214 -32.71 14.44 -0.69
N LYS A 215 -33.44 15.01 0.28
CA LYS A 215 -33.76 14.33 1.54
C LYS A 215 -34.78 13.25 1.23
N ILE A 216 -34.40 11.98 1.40
CA ILE A 216 -35.32 10.84 1.36
C ILE A 216 -35.26 10.19 2.73
N LEU A 217 -36.43 10.04 3.36
CA LEU A 217 -36.61 9.33 4.64
C LEU A 217 -35.63 9.78 5.75
N TRP A 218 -35.57 11.10 6.00
CA TRP A 218 -34.68 11.74 6.99
C TRP A 218 -33.17 11.68 6.69
N MET A 219 -32.76 11.14 5.54
CA MET A 219 -31.36 11.04 5.12
C MET A 219 -31.08 11.88 3.88
N SER A 220 -29.98 12.64 3.92
CA SER A 220 -29.52 13.47 2.80
C SER A 220 -28.62 12.66 1.87
N LEU A 221 -29.22 12.01 0.86
CA LEU A 221 -28.49 11.28 -0.16
C LEU A 221 -27.83 12.29 -1.13
N PRO A 222 -26.51 12.19 -1.41
CA PRO A 222 -25.88 13.00 -2.45
C PRO A 222 -26.48 12.72 -3.83
N ARG A 223 -26.32 13.67 -4.76
CA ARG A 223 -26.81 13.50 -6.13
C ARG A 223 -26.13 12.28 -6.78
N ALA A 224 -26.94 11.30 -7.22
CA ALA A 224 -26.49 10.04 -7.83
C ALA A 224 -25.49 10.23 -8.98
N ARG A 225 -25.56 11.36 -9.71
CA ARG A 225 -24.67 11.68 -10.83
C ARG A 225 -23.18 11.79 -10.44
N HIS A 226 -22.85 12.17 -9.20
CA HIS A 226 -21.45 12.35 -8.76
C HIS A 226 -20.89 11.14 -8.00
N LEU A 227 -21.75 10.25 -7.53
CA LEU A 227 -21.37 9.00 -6.88
C LEU A 227 -21.45 7.80 -7.83
N GLY A 228 -22.10 7.96 -8.99
CA GLY A 228 -22.35 6.91 -9.98
C GLY A 228 -21.11 6.13 -10.41
N PRO A 229 -20.06 6.77 -10.98
CA PRO A 229 -18.86 6.04 -11.41
C PRO A 229 -18.17 5.27 -10.28
N LEU A 230 -18.14 5.86 -9.09
CA LEU A 230 -17.57 5.23 -7.90
C LEU A 230 -18.36 3.97 -7.50
N LEU A 231 -19.70 4.07 -7.43
CA LEU A 231 -20.57 2.94 -7.13
C LEU A 231 -20.52 1.87 -8.21
N ILE A 232 -20.43 2.24 -9.49
CA ILE A 232 -20.32 1.28 -10.60
C ILE A 232 -19.06 0.44 -10.45
N VAL A 233 -17.91 1.08 -10.24
CA VAL A 233 -16.63 0.36 -10.04
C VAL A 233 -16.69 -0.52 -8.80
N TRP A 234 -17.26 0.01 -7.72
CA TRP A 234 -17.39 -0.74 -6.47
C TRP A 234 -18.32 -1.97 -6.62
N VAL A 235 -19.53 -1.80 -7.14
CA VAL A 235 -20.47 -2.89 -7.41
C VAL A 235 -19.85 -3.90 -8.37
N ALA A 236 -19.23 -3.45 -9.46
CA ALA A 236 -18.54 -4.33 -10.40
C ALA A 236 -17.45 -5.17 -9.71
N SER A 237 -16.67 -4.54 -8.83
CA SER A 237 -15.63 -5.24 -8.07
C SER A 237 -16.20 -6.29 -7.12
N ILE A 238 -17.27 -5.95 -6.38
CA ILE A 238 -17.96 -6.90 -5.49
C ILE A 238 -18.58 -8.05 -6.29
N CYS A 239 -19.26 -7.76 -7.40
CA CYS A 239 -19.83 -8.78 -8.27
C CYS A 239 -18.76 -9.77 -8.77
N VAL A 240 -17.61 -9.26 -9.24
CA VAL A 240 -16.50 -10.11 -9.69
C VAL A 240 -16.00 -11.02 -8.55
N LEU A 241 -15.78 -10.47 -7.35
CA LEU A 241 -15.30 -11.26 -6.20
C LEU A 241 -16.32 -12.30 -5.73
N VAL A 242 -17.62 -11.98 -5.72
CA VAL A 242 -18.68 -12.94 -5.39
C VAL A 242 -18.74 -14.06 -6.43
N LEU A 243 -18.59 -13.75 -7.73
CA LEU A 243 -18.52 -14.75 -8.79
C LEU A 243 -17.29 -15.65 -8.68
N GLN A 244 -16.18 -15.14 -8.12
CA GLN A 244 -14.98 -15.92 -7.81
C GLN A 244 -15.15 -16.80 -6.58
N LYS A 245 -16.23 -16.59 -5.81
CA LYS A 245 -16.48 -17.15 -4.48
C LYS A 245 -15.45 -16.69 -3.44
N ASP A 246 -14.94 -15.46 -3.58
CA ASP A 246 -14.01 -14.82 -2.63
C ASP A 246 -14.75 -13.88 -1.68
N LEU A 247 -15.41 -14.44 -0.67
CA LEU A 247 -16.11 -13.63 0.32
C LEU A 247 -15.17 -12.81 1.20
N GLY A 248 -13.99 -13.35 1.54
CA GLY A 248 -13.02 -12.65 2.36
C GLY A 248 -12.64 -11.32 1.71
N SER A 249 -12.13 -11.36 0.48
CA SER A 249 -11.75 -10.16 -0.26
C SER A 249 -12.95 -9.24 -0.53
N SER A 250 -14.15 -9.79 -0.75
CA SER A 250 -15.37 -9.00 -0.92
C SER A 250 -15.68 -8.15 0.31
N VAL A 251 -15.62 -8.75 1.51
CA VAL A 251 -15.84 -8.03 2.78
C VAL A 251 -14.75 -6.96 2.98
N LEU A 252 -13.49 -7.26 2.65
CA LEU A 252 -12.41 -6.27 2.75
C LEU A 252 -12.63 -5.07 1.85
N LEU A 253 -12.97 -5.30 0.58
CA LEU A 253 -13.22 -4.22 -0.38
C LEU A 253 -14.49 -3.44 -0.06
N PHE A 254 -15.53 -4.13 0.42
CA PHE A 254 -16.76 -3.53 0.94
C PHE A 254 -16.45 -2.58 2.09
N GLY A 255 -15.77 -3.05 3.12
CA GLY A 255 -15.46 -2.24 4.30
C GLY A 255 -14.50 -1.10 4.00
N LEU A 256 -13.49 -1.33 3.15
CA LEU A 256 -12.61 -0.27 2.63
C LEU A 256 -13.42 0.84 1.97
N PHE A 257 -14.34 0.49 1.07
CA PHE A 257 -15.18 1.46 0.38
C PHE A 257 -16.05 2.27 1.35
N VAL A 258 -16.77 1.59 2.25
CA VAL A 258 -17.67 2.23 3.22
C VAL A 258 -16.92 3.18 4.14
N VAL A 259 -15.75 2.78 4.64
CA VAL A 259 -14.95 3.64 5.55
C VAL A 259 -14.36 4.83 4.83
N VAL A 260 -13.80 4.66 3.62
CA VAL A 260 -13.26 5.81 2.88
C VAL A 260 -14.39 6.78 2.49
N LEU A 261 -15.57 6.27 2.13
CA LEU A 261 -16.75 7.09 1.85
C LEU A 261 -17.25 7.83 3.10
N TYR A 262 -17.32 7.15 4.24
CA TYR A 262 -17.68 7.75 5.53
C TYR A 262 -16.73 8.91 5.88
N VAL A 263 -15.42 8.68 5.83
CA VAL A 263 -14.43 9.72 6.15
C VAL A 263 -14.42 10.85 5.12
N ALA A 264 -14.67 10.56 3.84
CA ALA A 264 -14.73 11.59 2.80
C ALA A 264 -15.94 12.51 2.93
N THR A 265 -17.05 12.02 3.46
CA THR A 265 -18.33 12.74 3.50
C THR A 265 -18.66 13.31 4.87
N ASP A 266 -17.98 12.84 5.92
CA ASP A 266 -18.23 13.20 7.33
C ASP A 266 -19.70 12.96 7.75
N ARG A 267 -20.32 11.90 7.20
CA ARG A 267 -21.73 11.56 7.47
C ARG A 267 -21.88 10.12 7.96
N PRO A 268 -22.32 9.91 9.22
CA PRO A 268 -22.51 8.56 9.76
C PRO A 268 -23.62 7.78 9.05
N SER A 269 -24.52 8.47 8.32
CA SER A 269 -25.55 7.82 7.49
C SER A 269 -24.97 6.82 6.51
N TRP A 270 -23.74 7.02 6.02
CA TRP A 270 -23.09 6.05 5.11
C TRP A 270 -22.74 4.73 5.78
N LEU A 271 -22.46 4.73 7.09
CA LEU A 271 -22.26 3.49 7.83
C LEU A 271 -23.58 2.73 7.98
N LEU A 272 -24.68 3.45 8.21
CA LEU A 272 -26.03 2.86 8.26
C LEU A 272 -26.46 2.31 6.90
N ILE A 273 -26.24 3.06 5.82
CA ILE A 273 -26.52 2.61 4.44
C ILE A 273 -25.64 1.40 4.09
N GLY A 274 -24.35 1.46 4.42
CA GLY A 274 -23.43 0.34 4.24
C GLY A 274 -23.93 -0.90 4.98
N THR A 275 -24.28 -0.78 6.26
CA THR A 275 -24.85 -1.89 7.03
C THR A 275 -26.15 -2.41 6.41
N GLY A 276 -27.03 -1.51 5.99
CA GLY A 276 -28.29 -1.84 5.32
C GLY A 276 -28.11 -2.52 3.96
N LEU A 277 -26.99 -2.29 3.27
CA LEU A 277 -26.63 -2.96 2.02
C LEU A 277 -25.89 -4.28 2.27
N PHE A 278 -25.11 -4.34 3.34
CA PHE A 278 -24.37 -5.53 3.74
C PHE A 278 -25.29 -6.66 4.20
N LEU A 279 -26.28 -6.38 5.04
CA LEU A 279 -27.15 -7.43 5.61
C LEU A 279 -27.93 -8.22 4.55
N PRO A 280 -28.62 -7.60 3.56
CA PRO A 280 -29.28 -8.33 2.49
C PRO A 280 -28.30 -9.09 1.61
N ALA A 281 -27.14 -8.51 1.31
CA ALA A 281 -26.10 -9.18 0.52
C ALA A 281 -25.53 -10.41 1.25
N ALA A 282 -25.28 -10.29 2.56
CA ALA A 282 -24.83 -11.39 3.41
C ALA A 282 -25.89 -12.48 3.54
N TRP A 283 -27.16 -12.11 3.72
CA TRP A 283 -28.28 -13.06 3.73
C TRP A 283 -28.43 -13.79 2.40
N PHE A 284 -28.36 -13.05 1.28
CA PHE A 284 -28.40 -13.63 -0.06
C PHE A 284 -27.25 -14.62 -0.27
N ALA A 285 -26.02 -14.22 0.09
CA ALA A 285 -24.85 -15.08 0.02
C ALA A 285 -25.02 -16.34 0.89
N ALA A 286 -25.50 -16.20 2.12
CA ALA A 286 -25.70 -17.30 3.07
C ALA A 286 -26.75 -18.32 2.59
N THR A 287 -27.71 -17.90 1.80
CA THR A 287 -28.85 -18.75 1.37
C THR A 287 -28.69 -19.30 -0.04
N HIS A 288 -28.05 -18.56 -0.95
CA HIS A 288 -27.96 -18.91 -2.37
C HIS A 288 -26.57 -19.40 -2.82
N LEU A 289 -25.52 -19.15 -2.03
CA LEU A 289 -24.16 -19.60 -2.35
C LEU A 289 -23.79 -20.79 -1.47
N GLU A 290 -23.81 -21.99 -2.03
CA GLU A 290 -23.58 -23.25 -1.31
C GLU A 290 -22.25 -23.24 -0.51
N HIS A 291 -21.17 -22.69 -1.09
CA HIS A 291 -19.88 -22.56 -0.40
C HIS A 291 -19.97 -21.73 0.89
N VAL A 292 -20.79 -20.68 0.87
CA VAL A 292 -20.98 -19.76 2.01
C VAL A 292 -21.84 -20.40 3.06
N LYS A 293 -22.93 -21.05 2.63
CA LYS A 293 -23.81 -21.82 3.50
C LYS A 293 -23.04 -22.86 4.29
N GLN A 294 -22.15 -23.62 3.64
CA GLN A 294 -21.27 -24.60 4.31
C GLN A 294 -20.35 -23.97 5.36
N ARG A 295 -19.76 -22.81 5.08
CA ARG A 295 -18.92 -22.09 6.06
C ARG A 295 -19.72 -21.58 7.26
N ILE A 296 -20.96 -21.14 7.05
CA ILE A 296 -21.85 -20.68 8.11
C ILE A 296 -22.34 -21.86 8.94
N ASP A 297 -22.70 -22.97 8.31
CA ASP A 297 -23.17 -24.16 9.00
C ASP A 297 -22.06 -24.79 9.86
N GLY A 298 -20.86 -24.95 9.29
CA GLY A 298 -19.67 -25.39 10.00
C GLY A 298 -19.23 -24.43 11.14
N TRP A 299 -19.66 -23.17 11.10
CA TRP A 299 -19.42 -22.19 12.16
C TRP A 299 -20.49 -22.24 13.28
N LEU A 300 -21.77 -22.25 12.91
CA LEU A 300 -22.90 -22.31 13.86
C LEU A 300 -22.92 -23.64 14.61
N HIS A 301 -22.86 -24.75 13.87
CA HIS A 301 -22.99 -26.12 14.39
C HIS A 301 -21.63 -26.78 14.62
N ALA A 302 -20.57 -25.99 14.83
CA ALA A 302 -19.19 -26.49 14.86
C ALA A 302 -18.95 -27.62 15.87
N THR A 303 -19.68 -27.65 16.99
CA THR A 303 -19.53 -28.64 18.07
C THR A 303 -20.36 -29.90 17.87
N ASP A 304 -21.24 -29.95 16.86
CA ASP A 304 -21.95 -31.17 16.53
C ASP A 304 -20.98 -32.19 15.94
N SER A 305 -21.02 -33.42 16.46
CA SER A 305 -20.22 -34.55 15.98
C SER A 305 -20.39 -34.82 14.48
N ALA A 306 -21.59 -34.61 13.93
CA ALA A 306 -21.86 -34.82 12.51
C ALA A 306 -21.14 -33.78 11.65
N VAL A 307 -21.14 -32.52 12.09
CA VAL A 307 -20.50 -31.39 11.39
C VAL A 307 -18.98 -31.41 11.60
N PHE A 308 -18.52 -31.81 12.79
CA PHE A 308 -17.09 -31.97 13.07
C PHE A 308 -16.44 -32.98 12.14
N ASN A 309 -17.07 -34.13 11.93
CA ASN A 309 -16.52 -35.20 11.08
C ASN A 309 -16.91 -35.08 9.60
N ALA A 310 -17.64 -34.02 9.21
CA ALA A 310 -18.05 -33.83 7.82
C ALA A 310 -16.84 -33.58 6.91
N GLN A 311 -16.76 -34.31 5.80
CA GLN A 311 -15.65 -34.18 4.83
C GLN A 311 -15.66 -32.84 4.08
N VAL A 312 -16.85 -32.28 3.84
CA VAL A 312 -17.03 -31.00 3.14
C VAL A 312 -17.81 -30.08 4.05
N GLY A 313 -17.32 -28.85 4.21
CA GLY A 313 -17.96 -27.86 5.10
C GLY A 313 -17.82 -28.17 6.60
N GLY A 314 -17.04 -29.20 6.97
CA GLY A 314 -16.87 -29.59 8.36
C GLY A 314 -16.10 -28.59 9.21
N SER A 315 -16.29 -28.69 10.52
CA SER A 315 -15.68 -27.80 11.52
C SER A 315 -14.36 -28.31 12.10
N TRP A 316 -13.88 -29.48 11.65
CA TRP A 316 -12.68 -30.13 12.19
C TRP A 316 -11.47 -29.20 12.26
N GLN A 317 -11.15 -28.51 11.16
CA GLN A 317 -10.00 -27.60 11.10
C GLN A 317 -10.15 -26.44 12.10
N LEU A 318 -11.36 -25.87 12.20
CA LEU A 318 -11.67 -24.78 13.12
C LEU A 318 -11.49 -25.20 14.58
N LEU A 319 -12.16 -26.28 14.98
CA LEU A 319 -12.14 -26.74 16.36
C LEU A 319 -10.77 -27.31 16.75
N THR A 320 -10.06 -27.99 15.86
CA THR A 320 -8.69 -28.47 16.14
C THR A 320 -7.74 -27.29 16.37
N GLY A 321 -7.87 -26.20 15.61
CA GLY A 321 -7.13 -24.96 15.89
C GLY A 321 -7.49 -24.34 17.24
N MET A 322 -8.76 -24.35 17.63
CA MET A 322 -9.20 -23.87 18.94
C MET A 322 -8.69 -24.76 20.08
N PHE A 323 -8.67 -26.08 19.90
CA PHE A 323 -8.10 -27.02 20.87
C PHE A 323 -6.59 -26.77 21.04
N GLY A 324 -5.85 -26.56 19.94
CA GLY A 324 -4.43 -26.16 20.01
C GLY A 324 -4.22 -24.89 20.82
N MET A 325 -5.00 -23.84 20.55
CA MET A 325 -4.96 -22.60 21.35
C MET A 325 -5.31 -22.84 22.83
N SER A 326 -6.24 -23.74 23.13
CA SER A 326 -6.59 -24.11 24.51
C SER A 326 -5.42 -24.82 25.23
N THR A 327 -4.69 -25.69 24.54
CA THR A 327 -3.48 -26.37 25.05
C THR A 327 -2.38 -25.37 25.39
N GLY A 328 -2.28 -24.27 24.64
CA GLY A 328 -1.32 -23.20 24.92
C GLY A 328 -1.59 -22.46 26.23
N GLY A 329 -2.83 -22.41 26.73
CA GLY A 329 -3.17 -21.70 27.96
C GLY A 329 -2.68 -20.23 27.97
N LEU A 330 -2.24 -19.74 29.13
CA LEU A 330 -1.79 -18.34 29.26
C LEU A 330 -0.39 -18.08 28.71
N MET A 331 0.54 -19.04 28.86
CA MET A 331 1.98 -18.86 28.61
C MET A 331 2.50 -19.63 27.38
N GLY A 332 1.67 -20.46 26.76
CA GLY A 332 2.03 -21.33 25.66
C GLY A 332 2.57 -22.68 26.11
N ALA A 333 2.48 -23.66 25.22
CA ALA A 333 3.16 -24.94 25.40
C ALA A 333 4.70 -24.81 25.31
N GLY A 334 5.19 -23.68 24.80
CA GLY A 334 6.59 -23.40 24.52
C GLY A 334 6.90 -23.55 23.02
N TRP A 335 7.72 -22.63 22.49
CA TRP A 335 8.09 -22.61 21.07
C TRP A 335 8.71 -23.93 20.61
N GLY A 336 8.15 -24.53 19.56
CA GLY A 336 8.59 -25.82 19.04
C GLY A 336 8.07 -27.05 19.81
N LYS A 337 7.41 -26.88 20.96
CA LYS A 337 6.92 -27.99 21.81
C LYS A 337 5.46 -28.36 21.58
N GLY A 338 4.71 -27.56 20.82
CA GLY A 338 3.33 -27.89 20.45
C GLY A 338 3.22 -28.87 19.28
N SER A 339 1.98 -29.17 18.92
CA SER A 339 1.57 -29.95 17.74
C SER A 339 0.68 -29.16 16.75
N PRO A 340 1.03 -27.93 16.32
CA PRO A 340 0.17 -27.17 15.39
C PRO A 340 -0.06 -27.83 14.03
N THR A 341 0.79 -28.79 13.63
CA THR A 341 0.65 -29.54 12.38
C THR A 341 -0.57 -30.47 12.36
N LEU A 342 -1.23 -30.66 13.50
CA LEU A 342 -2.54 -31.31 13.56
C LEU A 342 -3.61 -30.48 12.83
N VAL A 343 -3.42 -29.17 12.70
CA VAL A 343 -4.33 -28.29 11.97
C VAL A 343 -3.89 -28.20 10.51
N THR A 344 -4.81 -28.41 9.57
CA THR A 344 -4.52 -28.18 8.15
C THR A 344 -4.29 -26.69 7.90
N PHE A 345 -3.35 -26.37 7.01
CA PHE A 345 -2.98 -24.98 6.69
C PHE A 345 -2.53 -24.15 7.91
N ALA A 346 -1.88 -24.78 8.90
CA ALA A 346 -1.35 -24.13 10.10
C ALA A 346 -0.30 -23.04 9.83
N ASN A 347 0.23 -22.97 8.60
CA ASN A 347 1.15 -21.95 8.10
C ASN A 347 0.44 -20.76 7.41
N SER A 348 -0.85 -20.88 7.07
CA SER A 348 -1.64 -19.88 6.34
C SER A 348 -2.60 -19.15 7.27
N ASP A 349 -3.91 -19.37 7.15
CA ASP A 349 -4.96 -18.71 7.92
C ASP A 349 -4.96 -19.16 9.40
N PHE A 350 -4.52 -20.39 9.68
CA PHE A 350 -4.41 -20.92 11.04
C PHE A 350 -3.07 -20.64 11.73
N ILE A 351 -2.18 -19.83 11.16
CA ILE A 351 -0.91 -19.48 11.81
C ILE A 351 -1.10 -18.81 13.17
N PHE A 352 -2.20 -18.08 13.36
CA PHE A 352 -2.56 -17.49 14.65
C PHE A 352 -2.86 -18.57 15.69
N ALA A 353 -3.56 -19.64 15.31
CA ALA A 353 -3.82 -20.77 16.20
C ALA A 353 -2.52 -21.48 16.58
N SER A 354 -1.62 -21.67 15.61
CA SER A 354 -0.30 -22.25 15.83
C SER A 354 0.55 -21.44 16.82
N LEU A 355 0.54 -20.11 16.69
CA LEU A 355 1.21 -19.21 17.63
C LEU A 355 0.50 -19.18 18.99
N GLY A 356 -0.83 -19.28 19.03
CA GLY A 356 -1.59 -19.39 20.27
C GLY A 356 -1.32 -20.67 21.05
N GLU A 357 -1.10 -21.79 20.36
CA GLU A 357 -0.69 -23.05 20.98
C GLU A 357 0.71 -22.94 21.61
N GLU A 358 1.68 -22.37 20.89
CA GLU A 358 3.07 -22.37 21.34
C GLU A 358 3.46 -21.20 22.25
N LEU A 359 2.87 -20.02 22.03
CA LEU A 359 3.14 -18.80 22.79
C LEU A 359 2.01 -18.43 23.77
N GLY A 360 0.87 -19.13 23.70
CA GLY A 360 -0.27 -18.90 24.57
C GLY A 360 -1.04 -17.61 24.28
N LEU A 361 -1.95 -17.30 25.20
CA LEU A 361 -2.69 -16.03 25.19
C LEU A 361 -1.74 -14.82 25.25
N THR A 362 -0.67 -14.90 26.04
CA THR A 362 0.28 -13.78 26.19
C THR A 362 0.96 -13.44 24.86
N GLY A 363 1.46 -14.43 24.13
CA GLY A 363 2.09 -14.19 22.84
C GLY A 363 1.12 -13.66 21.78
N THR A 364 -0.09 -14.22 21.73
CA THR A 364 -1.12 -13.74 20.78
C THR A 364 -1.58 -12.32 21.07
N LEU A 365 -1.66 -11.91 22.35
CA LEU A 365 -1.90 -10.51 22.73
C LEU A 365 -0.77 -9.59 22.30
N VAL A 366 0.50 -10.01 22.41
CA VAL A 366 1.64 -9.24 21.90
C VAL A 366 1.54 -9.04 20.39
N LEU A 367 1.17 -10.08 19.63
CA LEU A 367 0.94 -9.98 18.18
C LEU A 367 -0.19 -8.99 17.85
N LEU A 368 -1.31 -9.07 18.57
CA LEU A 368 -2.42 -8.12 18.43
C LEU A 368 -1.99 -6.68 18.74
N MET A 369 -1.14 -6.48 19.75
CA MET A 369 -0.60 -5.16 20.09
C MET A 369 0.33 -4.62 19.00
N LEU A 370 1.17 -5.46 18.37
CA LEU A 370 1.98 -5.04 17.22
C LEU A 370 1.08 -4.57 16.07
N TYR A 371 0.03 -5.32 15.74
CA TYR A 371 -0.95 -4.91 14.74
C TYR A 371 -1.69 -3.62 15.12
N LEU A 372 -2.11 -3.49 16.38
CA LEU A 372 -2.76 -2.28 16.88
C LEU A 372 -1.86 -1.06 16.72
N VAL A 373 -0.57 -1.18 17.04
CA VAL A 373 0.42 -0.11 16.81
C VAL A 373 0.53 0.23 15.33
N LEU A 374 0.61 -0.78 14.45
CA LEU A 374 0.67 -0.55 13.00
C LEU A 374 -0.54 0.25 12.49
N ILE A 375 -1.75 -0.16 12.87
CA ILE A 375 -3.02 0.47 12.49
C ILE A 375 -3.12 1.89 13.08
N GLN A 376 -2.82 2.03 14.37
CA GLN A 376 -2.86 3.30 15.08
C GLN A 376 -1.91 4.33 14.43
N ARG A 377 -0.70 3.91 14.06
CA ARG A 377 0.28 4.76 13.38
C ARG A 377 -0.21 5.15 12.00
N GLY A 378 -0.80 4.22 11.25
CA GLY A 378 -1.43 4.48 9.96
C GLY A 378 -2.54 5.54 10.03
N LEU A 379 -3.46 5.42 10.99
CA LEU A 379 -4.52 6.41 11.22
C LEU A 379 -3.99 7.75 11.71
N ARG A 380 -2.94 7.76 12.55
CA ARG A 380 -2.28 8.99 13.00
C ARG A 380 -1.66 9.76 11.83
N ILE A 381 -1.13 9.06 10.82
CA ILE A 381 -0.62 9.67 9.59
C ILE A 381 -1.75 10.41 8.87
N ALA A 382 -2.93 9.79 8.76
CA ALA A 382 -4.09 10.44 8.15
C ALA A 382 -4.45 11.76 8.86
N VAL A 383 -4.52 11.77 10.19
CA VAL A 383 -4.82 13.00 10.95
C VAL A 383 -3.77 14.09 10.73
N SER A 384 -2.51 13.70 10.53
CA SER A 384 -1.38 14.63 10.41
C SER A 384 -1.20 15.21 9.00
N LEU A 385 -1.80 14.60 7.97
CA LEU A 385 -1.70 15.05 6.59
C LEU A 385 -2.50 16.33 6.33
N ARG A 386 -2.03 17.15 5.38
CA ARG A 386 -2.65 18.43 5.04
C ARG A 386 -3.63 18.34 3.86
N ASP A 387 -3.43 17.39 2.97
CA ASP A 387 -4.25 17.20 1.77
C ASP A 387 -5.29 16.09 1.92
N GLY A 388 -6.47 16.25 1.30
CA GLY A 388 -7.55 15.27 1.40
C GLY A 388 -7.21 13.90 0.80
N PHE A 389 -6.42 13.85 -0.27
CA PHE A 389 -6.08 12.58 -0.94
C PHE A 389 -5.24 11.69 -0.03
N GLY A 390 -4.16 12.24 0.53
CA GLY A 390 -3.32 11.54 1.49
C GLY A 390 -4.09 11.07 2.72
N LYS A 391 -5.02 11.90 3.24
CA LYS A 391 -5.89 11.52 4.36
C LYS A 391 -6.71 10.27 4.05
N LEU A 392 -7.47 10.30 2.95
CA LEU A 392 -8.34 9.17 2.56
C LEU A 392 -7.54 7.91 2.23
N LEU A 393 -6.39 8.07 1.56
CA LEU A 393 -5.53 6.93 1.24
C LEU A 393 -4.95 6.30 2.51
N ALA A 394 -4.41 7.10 3.44
CA ALA A 394 -3.88 6.60 4.71
C ALA A 394 -4.96 5.89 5.54
N VAL A 395 -6.19 6.45 5.62
CA VAL A 395 -7.32 5.79 6.28
C VAL A 395 -7.66 4.47 5.59
N GLY A 396 -7.84 4.46 4.27
CA GLY A 396 -8.23 3.27 3.52
C GLY A 396 -7.22 2.14 3.68
N LEU A 397 -5.93 2.43 3.51
CA LEU A 397 -4.87 1.44 3.67
C LEU A 397 -4.76 0.89 5.10
N SER A 398 -4.85 1.77 6.11
CA SER A 398 -4.78 1.35 7.53
C SER A 398 -6.00 0.53 7.93
N PHE A 399 -7.18 0.92 7.46
CA PHE A 399 -8.43 0.21 7.72
C PHE A 399 -8.49 -1.14 6.97
N ALA A 400 -7.95 -1.23 5.76
CA ALA A 400 -7.85 -2.49 5.03
C ALA A 400 -7.04 -3.54 5.82
N ILE A 401 -5.90 -3.13 6.40
CA ILE A 401 -5.11 -3.99 7.30
C ILE A 401 -5.93 -4.38 8.53
N ALA A 402 -6.56 -3.42 9.19
CA ALA A 402 -7.36 -3.66 10.40
C ALA A 402 -8.50 -4.65 10.15
N LEU A 403 -9.24 -4.47 9.06
CA LEU A 403 -10.35 -5.33 8.67
C LEU A 403 -9.86 -6.73 8.28
N GLN A 404 -8.72 -6.83 7.59
CA GLN A 404 -8.11 -8.13 7.26
C GLN A 404 -7.73 -8.91 8.53
N ILE A 405 -7.12 -8.25 9.52
CA ILE A 405 -6.76 -8.88 10.79
C ILE A 405 -8.02 -9.31 11.55
N PHE A 406 -9.04 -8.43 11.62
CA PHE A 406 -10.32 -8.76 12.25
C PHE A 406 -10.98 -9.97 11.60
N VAL A 407 -11.02 -10.03 10.26
CA VAL A 407 -11.68 -11.12 9.54
C VAL A 407 -10.94 -12.44 9.72
N VAL A 408 -9.60 -12.44 9.71
CA VAL A 408 -8.82 -13.68 9.87
C VAL A 408 -8.90 -14.19 11.31
N ILE A 409 -8.59 -13.33 12.29
CA ILE A 409 -8.58 -13.75 13.71
C ILE A 409 -10.00 -14.06 14.16
N GLY A 410 -11.00 -13.25 13.77
CA GLY A 410 -12.40 -13.52 14.06
C GLY A 410 -12.87 -14.86 13.51
N GLY A 411 -12.37 -15.28 12.33
CA GLY A 411 -12.62 -16.61 11.78
C GLY A 411 -12.02 -17.72 12.65
N VAL A 412 -10.74 -17.61 12.98
CA VAL A 412 -9.99 -18.62 13.75
C VAL A 412 -10.50 -18.74 15.20
N THR A 413 -11.02 -17.66 15.78
CA THR A 413 -11.61 -17.66 17.13
C THR A 413 -13.12 -17.94 17.12
N ARG A 414 -13.70 -18.32 15.97
CA ARG A 414 -15.15 -18.57 15.80
C ARG A 414 -16.05 -17.36 16.13
N LEU A 415 -15.52 -16.13 16.12
CA LEU A 415 -16.32 -14.90 16.25
C LEU A 415 -17.16 -14.65 14.99
N ILE A 416 -16.59 -14.95 13.83
CA ILE A 416 -17.27 -14.92 12.53
C ILE A 416 -16.95 -16.22 11.75
N PRO A 417 -17.66 -16.52 10.65
CA PRO A 417 -17.31 -17.67 9.80
C PRO A 417 -15.91 -17.56 9.19
N LEU A 418 -15.26 -18.70 8.97
CA LEU A 418 -13.95 -18.78 8.33
C LEU A 418 -13.98 -18.30 6.87
N THR A 419 -13.04 -17.43 6.51
CA THR A 419 -12.94 -16.82 5.17
C THR A 419 -11.70 -17.24 4.37
N GLY A 420 -10.69 -17.82 5.02
CA GLY A 420 -9.45 -18.27 4.36
C GLY A 420 -8.49 -17.14 3.94
N LEU A 421 -8.62 -15.95 4.53
CA LEU A 421 -7.68 -14.84 4.33
C LEU A 421 -6.37 -15.06 5.10
N THR A 422 -5.32 -14.38 4.67
CA THR A 422 -3.99 -14.48 5.29
C THR A 422 -3.74 -13.34 6.27
N LEU A 423 -3.02 -13.60 7.36
CA LEU A 423 -2.60 -12.54 8.28
C LEU A 423 -1.45 -11.69 7.68
N PRO A 424 -1.58 -10.35 7.62
CA PRO A 424 -0.55 -9.48 7.05
C PRO A 424 0.84 -9.71 7.66
N PHE A 425 1.86 -9.83 6.82
CA PHE A 425 3.28 -10.07 7.17
C PHE A 425 3.61 -11.43 7.84
N LEU A 426 2.65 -12.05 8.52
CA LEU A 426 2.86 -13.20 9.40
C LEU A 426 2.61 -14.53 8.67
N ALA A 427 1.46 -14.68 8.02
CA ALA A 427 1.03 -15.94 7.39
C ALA A 427 1.72 -16.21 6.04
N TYR A 428 1.73 -17.48 5.64
CA TYR A 428 2.06 -17.86 4.28
C TYR A 428 1.00 -17.32 3.31
N GLY A 429 1.45 -16.55 2.33
CA GLY A 429 0.57 -15.88 1.37
C GLY A 429 1.33 -14.88 0.52
N GLY A 430 1.95 -15.35 -0.56
CA GLY A 430 2.89 -14.54 -1.35
C GLY A 430 2.35 -13.20 -1.84
N SER A 431 1.18 -13.19 -2.47
CA SER A 431 0.53 -11.96 -2.94
C SER A 431 0.13 -11.03 -1.81
N SER A 432 -0.38 -11.58 -0.70
CA SER A 432 -0.75 -10.73 0.44
C SER A 432 0.49 -10.13 1.11
N LEU A 433 1.57 -10.89 1.22
CA LEU A 433 2.84 -10.38 1.74
C LEU A 433 3.36 -9.22 0.87
N ILE A 434 3.39 -9.38 -0.45
CA ILE A 434 3.76 -8.31 -1.38
C ILE A 434 2.84 -7.09 -1.22
N ALA A 435 1.53 -7.30 -1.24
CA ALA A 435 0.56 -6.20 -1.12
C ALA A 435 0.75 -5.42 0.18
N ASN A 436 0.96 -6.12 1.30
CA ASN A 436 1.19 -5.50 2.61
C ASN A 436 2.52 -4.72 2.67
N TRP A 437 3.59 -5.21 2.02
CA TRP A 437 4.82 -4.43 1.87
C TRP A 437 4.64 -3.17 1.02
N ILE A 438 3.84 -3.23 -0.06
CA ILE A 438 3.46 -2.04 -0.85
C ILE A 438 2.65 -1.07 0.02
N ILE A 439 1.67 -1.56 0.78
CA ILE A 439 0.87 -0.74 1.69
C ILE A 439 1.77 -0.03 2.71
N LEU A 440 2.73 -0.75 3.31
CA LEU A 440 3.67 -0.17 4.26
C LEU A 440 4.53 0.93 3.63
N ALA A 441 5.04 0.70 2.41
CA ALA A 441 5.81 1.70 1.66
C ALA A 441 4.99 2.97 1.40
N LEU A 442 3.72 2.82 0.99
CA LEU A 442 2.80 3.94 0.79
C LEU A 442 2.53 4.69 2.10
N LEU A 443 2.29 3.97 3.20
CA LEU A 443 2.09 4.57 4.52
C LEU A 443 3.35 5.33 4.97
N LEU A 444 4.55 4.78 4.82
CA LEU A 444 5.81 5.49 5.13
C LEU A 444 5.99 6.74 4.27
N ARG A 445 5.67 6.68 2.98
CA ARG A 445 5.74 7.83 2.07
C ARG A 445 4.76 8.95 2.47
N LEU A 446 3.53 8.58 2.84
CA LEU A 446 2.53 9.50 3.39
C LEU A 446 3.02 10.09 4.73
N SER A 447 3.64 9.25 5.56
CA SER A 447 4.20 9.62 6.85
C SER A 447 5.30 10.67 6.76
N ASP A 448 6.22 10.48 5.81
CA ASP A 448 7.31 11.42 5.51
C ASP A 448 6.75 12.80 5.14
N ALA A 449 5.75 12.83 4.26
CA ALA A 449 5.09 14.07 3.88
C ALA A 449 4.36 14.76 5.05
N ALA A 450 3.76 14.00 5.96
CA ALA A 450 3.06 14.54 7.13
C ALA A 450 4.02 15.16 8.16
N ARG A 451 5.22 14.59 8.31
CA ARG A 451 6.20 15.00 9.31
C ARG A 451 7.26 15.97 8.83
N ARG A 452 7.46 16.08 7.51
CA ARG A 452 8.47 16.96 6.92
C ARG A 452 8.33 18.39 7.46
N PRO A 453 9.41 19.01 7.96
CA PRO A 453 9.38 20.41 8.39
C PRO A 453 8.89 21.30 7.25
N ALA A 454 8.03 22.27 7.57
CA ALA A 454 7.68 23.30 6.61
C ALA A 454 8.94 24.10 6.30
N THR A 455 9.47 23.95 5.09
CA THR A 455 10.48 24.86 4.56
C THR A 455 9.82 26.24 4.52
N HIS A 456 10.17 27.11 5.47
CA HIS A 456 9.84 28.51 5.32
C HIS A 456 10.56 28.96 4.05
N ALA A 457 9.86 29.58 3.11
CA ALA A 457 10.53 30.39 2.10
C ALA A 457 11.46 31.36 2.86
N PRO A 458 12.66 31.68 2.34
CA PRO A 458 13.47 32.72 2.96
C PRO A 458 12.55 33.93 3.16
N ARG A 459 12.32 34.30 4.42
CA ARG A 459 11.62 35.54 4.72
C ARG A 459 12.50 36.60 4.05
N ILE A 460 12.01 37.20 2.99
CA ILE A 460 12.52 38.51 2.57
C ILE A 460 12.21 39.38 3.77
N ILE A 461 13.21 39.61 4.61
CA ILE A 461 13.09 40.52 5.74
C ILE A 461 12.93 41.87 5.08
N ASP A 462 11.74 42.45 5.16
CA ASP A 462 11.58 43.85 4.82
C ASP A 462 12.50 44.62 5.77
N THR A 463 13.51 45.29 5.23
CA THR A 463 14.46 46.07 6.03
C THR A 463 13.73 47.17 6.82
N ALA A 464 12.49 47.50 6.43
CA ALA A 464 11.59 48.36 7.17
C ALA A 464 11.17 47.78 8.55
N GLU A 465 11.13 46.47 8.73
CA GLU A 465 10.73 45.83 9.98
C GLU A 465 11.90 45.60 10.96
N LEU A 466 13.14 45.84 10.54
CA LEU A 466 14.32 45.68 11.39
C LEU A 466 14.39 46.77 12.47
N PRO A 467 14.85 46.45 13.70
CA PRO A 467 15.23 47.46 14.68
C PRO A 467 16.22 48.45 14.07
N LEU A 468 16.08 49.75 14.36
CA LEU A 468 16.85 50.83 13.73
C LEU A 468 18.37 50.58 13.70
N ALA A 469 18.93 49.98 14.75
CA ALA A 469 20.34 49.64 14.83
C ALA A 469 20.78 48.56 13.83
N LEU A 470 19.93 47.56 13.56
CA LEU A 470 20.19 46.54 12.55
C LEU A 470 19.93 47.07 11.14
N ARG A 471 18.88 47.90 10.96
CA ARG A 471 18.59 48.53 9.67
C ARG A 471 19.78 49.36 9.19
N ARG A 472 20.36 50.18 10.08
CA ARG A 472 21.57 50.97 9.75
C ARG A 472 22.73 50.08 9.33
N ARG A 473 23.06 49.03 10.09
CA ARG A 473 24.15 48.11 9.72
C ARG A 473 23.97 47.44 8.36
N VAL A 474 22.75 47.07 8.00
CA VAL A 474 22.45 46.47 6.69
C VAL A 474 22.55 47.53 5.57
N GLN A 475 22.13 48.76 5.83
CA GLN A 475 22.28 49.88 4.88
C GLN A 475 23.73 50.29 4.71
N ASP A 476 24.50 50.35 5.80
CA ASP A 476 25.92 50.70 5.81
C ASP A 476 26.74 49.63 5.06
N ALA A 477 26.44 48.34 5.28
CA ALA A 477 27.08 47.24 4.55
C ALA A 477 26.73 47.24 3.05
N GLY A 478 25.48 47.54 2.69
CA GLY A 478 25.08 47.67 1.29
C GLY A 478 25.66 48.91 0.61
N ALA A 479 25.89 49.99 1.36
CA ALA A 479 26.58 51.18 0.87
C ALA A 479 28.08 50.92 0.67
N GLU A 480 28.73 50.15 1.54
CA GLU A 480 30.12 49.71 1.36
C GLU A 480 30.30 48.82 0.12
N GLU A 481 29.36 47.90 -0.15
CA GLU A 481 29.37 47.08 -1.38
C GLU A 481 29.12 47.92 -2.64
N ALA A 482 28.18 48.87 -2.61
CA ALA A 482 27.92 49.76 -3.74
C ALA A 482 29.09 50.73 -4.02
N ILE A 483 29.77 51.22 -2.98
CA ILE A 483 30.99 52.02 -3.11
C ILE A 483 32.14 51.18 -3.65
N ALA A 484 32.22 49.88 -3.32
CA ALA A 484 33.23 48.99 -3.88
C ALA A 484 32.98 48.68 -5.37
N GLU A 485 31.73 48.54 -5.81
CA GLU A 485 31.36 48.38 -7.24
C GLU A 485 31.62 49.67 -8.04
N ASP A 486 31.28 50.85 -7.51
CA ASP A 486 31.52 52.14 -8.20
C ASP A 486 33.02 52.50 -8.33
N VAL A 487 33.88 51.91 -7.50
CA VAL A 487 35.34 52.11 -7.57
C VAL A 487 35.99 51.22 -8.64
N ASP A 488 35.41 50.07 -8.97
CA ASP A 488 35.92 49.17 -10.03
C ASP A 488 35.46 49.58 -11.44
N ASP A 489 34.43 50.41 -11.58
CA ASP A 489 33.87 50.88 -12.88
C ASP A 489 34.37 52.29 -13.32
N ALA A 490 35.34 52.87 -12.62
CA ALA A 490 35.92 54.17 -13.00
C ALA A 490 36.89 54.04 -14.21
N PRO A 491 36.70 54.82 -15.31
CA PRO A 491 37.55 54.70 -16.49
C PRO A 491 38.94 55.30 -16.23
N THR A 492 39.98 54.47 -16.29
CA THR A 492 41.37 54.92 -16.26
C THR A 492 41.80 55.50 -17.61
N GLY A 493 42.21 56.77 -17.62
CA GLY A 493 43.13 57.30 -18.63
C GLY A 493 42.60 58.49 -19.43
N ALA A 494 43.01 59.68 -19.03
CA ALA A 494 42.93 60.90 -19.84
C ALA A 494 44.13 60.97 -20.81
N GLU A 495 43.89 61.43 -22.04
CA GLU A 495 44.88 62.20 -22.80
C GLU A 495 44.19 63.29 -23.63
N GLN A 496 44.90 64.42 -23.78
CA GLN A 496 44.41 65.79 -23.95
C GLN A 496 44.16 66.26 -25.40
N ALA A 497 43.54 67.45 -25.46
CA ALA A 497 43.50 68.46 -26.54
C ALA A 497 42.37 68.25 -27.58
N ASP A 498 41.64 69.26 -28.05
CA ASP A 498 41.92 70.69 -28.17
C ASP A 498 40.61 71.50 -28.38
N VAL A 499 40.74 72.80 -28.11
CA VAL A 499 39.93 74.02 -28.32
C VAL A 499 38.63 74.04 -29.17
N GLY A 500 37.64 74.77 -28.63
CA GLY A 500 36.67 75.62 -29.35
C GLY A 500 35.28 75.00 -29.57
N GLY A 501 34.14 75.63 -29.34
CA GLY A 501 33.75 76.98 -28.98
C GLY A 501 32.22 77.06 -28.98
N TYR A 502 31.67 77.95 -28.16
CA TYR A 502 30.37 78.64 -28.25
C TYR A 502 29.04 77.89 -28.53
N THR A 503 28.11 78.19 -27.61
CA THR A 503 26.66 78.47 -27.78
C THR A 503 25.65 77.31 -27.90
N SER A 504 24.85 77.17 -26.83
CA SER A 504 23.42 76.76 -26.82
C SER A 504 22.56 77.77 -27.63
N PRO A 505 21.20 77.65 -27.80
CA PRO A 505 20.24 76.75 -27.14
C PRO A 505 19.01 76.29 -27.99
N SER A 506 18.09 75.51 -27.37
CA SER A 506 16.61 75.49 -27.60
C SER A 506 16.08 75.07 -28.99
N ALA A 507 14.82 74.70 -29.26
CA ALA A 507 13.70 74.02 -28.60
C ALA A 507 12.57 73.90 -29.66
N VAL A 508 11.82 72.78 -29.70
CA VAL A 508 10.43 72.56 -30.23
C VAL A 508 10.14 72.72 -31.75
N PRO A 509 8.93 72.39 -32.32
CA PRO A 509 7.94 71.28 -32.19
C PRO A 509 7.60 70.56 -33.55
N GLY A 510 6.70 69.54 -33.52
CA GLY A 510 6.15 68.72 -34.65
C GLY A 510 5.29 69.47 -35.72
N PRO A 511 4.24 68.91 -36.37
CA PRO A 511 3.51 67.63 -36.23
C PRO A 511 3.11 66.93 -37.59
N GLY A 512 2.32 65.84 -37.56
CA GLY A 512 1.43 65.47 -38.69
C GLY A 512 1.28 63.98 -39.05
N ASP A 513 0.18 63.37 -38.58
CA ASP A 513 -0.44 62.09 -39.01
C ASP A 513 -1.42 62.35 -40.20
N PRO A 514 -2.22 61.40 -40.75
CA PRO A 514 -2.12 59.94 -40.99
C PRO A 514 -2.58 59.54 -42.45
N LEU A 515 -2.70 58.23 -42.73
CA LEU A 515 -3.62 57.50 -43.67
C LEU A 515 -2.86 56.30 -44.31
N ASP A 516 -3.15 55.03 -44.01
CA ASP A 516 -4.28 54.14 -44.36
C ASP A 516 -3.88 53.13 -45.47
N ASP A 517 -4.55 51.98 -45.48
CA ASP A 517 -4.64 50.92 -46.49
C ASP A 517 -3.75 49.65 -46.47
N ALA A 518 -4.48 48.55 -46.17
CA ALA A 518 -4.65 47.33 -46.97
C ALA A 518 -3.61 46.17 -46.95
N ARG A 519 -4.11 45.00 -46.53
CA ARG A 519 -3.53 43.65 -46.74
C ARG A 519 -3.81 43.17 -48.19
N PRO A 520 -3.20 42.05 -48.68
CA PRO A 520 -3.78 40.72 -48.40
C PRO A 520 -2.79 39.56 -48.21
N VAL A 521 -3.34 38.48 -47.65
CA VAL A 521 -2.82 37.11 -47.52
C VAL A 521 -3.15 36.31 -48.78
N VAL A 522 -2.25 35.41 -49.23
CA VAL A 522 -2.60 34.29 -50.14
C VAL A 522 -1.91 33.01 -49.67
N ALA A 523 -2.69 31.93 -49.57
CA ALA A 523 -2.28 30.55 -49.36
C ALA A 523 -2.70 29.71 -50.58
N VAL A 524 -1.84 28.81 -51.05
CA VAL A 524 -2.17 27.68 -51.95
C VAL A 524 -1.27 26.47 -51.59
N SER A 525 -1.86 25.28 -51.52
CA SER A 525 -1.27 23.92 -51.39
C SER A 525 -1.77 23.06 -52.58
N PRO A 526 -1.51 21.74 -52.71
CA PRO A 526 -0.31 20.87 -52.54
C PRO A 526 -0.08 19.92 -53.77
N GLU A 527 1.07 19.26 -53.97
CA GLU A 527 1.12 17.95 -54.70
C GLU A 527 2.47 17.16 -54.60
N ALA A 528 2.34 15.86 -54.28
CA ALA A 528 3.06 14.62 -54.69
C ALA A 528 4.59 14.33 -54.51
N PRO A 529 4.95 13.07 -54.16
CA PRO A 529 6.32 12.53 -54.06
C PRO A 529 6.74 11.66 -55.29
N PRO A 530 8.05 11.33 -55.47
CA PRO A 530 8.53 10.41 -56.52
C PRO A 530 8.73 8.94 -56.05
N PRO A 531 8.92 7.97 -56.98
CA PRO A 531 8.37 6.60 -56.87
C PRO A 531 9.47 5.47 -56.87
N PRO A 532 9.25 4.17 -57.25
CA PRO A 532 9.65 3.01 -56.45
C PRO A 532 10.79 2.15 -57.05
N HIS A 533 11.40 1.28 -56.22
CA HIS A 533 12.32 0.24 -56.69
C HIS A 533 11.65 -1.14 -56.73
N THR A 534 11.85 -1.81 -57.86
CA THR A 534 11.36 -3.13 -58.27
C THR A 534 12.21 -4.29 -57.73
N ALA A 535 11.58 -5.45 -57.54
CA ALA A 535 12.22 -6.75 -57.35
C ALA A 535 12.74 -7.34 -58.69
N PRO A 536 13.49 -8.45 -58.64
CA PRO A 536 13.11 -9.58 -59.49
C PRO A 536 13.18 -10.95 -58.78
N ASP A 537 12.10 -11.71 -58.95
CA ASP A 537 11.96 -13.12 -59.35
C ASP A 537 12.98 -14.20 -58.98
N GLY A 538 12.43 -15.36 -58.57
CA GLY A 538 13.11 -16.65 -58.59
C GLY A 538 12.37 -17.75 -57.83
N GLY A 539 11.22 -18.20 -58.35
CA GLY A 539 10.51 -19.37 -57.81
C GLY A 539 11.22 -20.69 -58.11
N THR A 540 10.93 -21.75 -57.34
CA THR A 540 10.27 -22.98 -57.81
C THR A 540 10.23 -24.09 -56.75
N LEU A 541 9.00 -24.59 -56.53
CA LEU A 541 8.56 -25.99 -56.55
C LEU A 541 8.93 -26.99 -55.42
N ARG A 542 7.83 -27.55 -54.88
CA ARG A 542 7.57 -28.98 -54.61
C ARG A 542 8.29 -29.60 -53.40
N SER A 543 7.75 -30.56 -52.65
CA SER A 543 6.46 -31.25 -52.60
C SER A 543 6.55 -32.25 -51.43
N SER A 544 5.53 -32.34 -50.58
CA SER A 544 4.69 -33.55 -50.40
C SER A 544 5.09 -34.57 -49.32
N ARG A 545 4.01 -35.13 -48.74
CA ARG A 545 3.82 -36.44 -48.07
C ARG A 545 3.86 -36.50 -46.53
N ALA A 546 2.64 -36.60 -45.98
CA ALA A 546 2.24 -37.48 -44.86
C ALA A 546 2.30 -38.98 -45.30
N PRO A 547 1.86 -40.02 -44.55
CA PRO A 547 1.24 -40.11 -43.20
C PRO A 547 1.65 -41.33 -42.31
N GLY A 548 1.15 -41.40 -41.07
CA GLY A 548 0.53 -42.62 -40.48
C GLY A 548 1.28 -43.48 -39.42
N PHE A 549 0.45 -44.06 -38.52
CA PHE A 549 0.64 -45.18 -37.55
C PHE A 549 1.38 -44.88 -36.21
N THR A 550 0.98 -45.32 -35.00
CA THR A 550 -0.15 -46.10 -34.43
C THR A 550 -0.11 -46.01 -32.89
N GLU A 551 -1.24 -46.33 -32.21
CA GLU A 551 -1.45 -47.01 -30.89
C GLU A 551 -0.53 -46.65 -29.70
N ASP A 552 -1.00 -46.44 -28.47
CA ASP A 552 -1.74 -47.41 -27.64
C ASP A 552 -2.19 -46.74 -26.31
N SER A 553 -3.20 -47.33 -25.67
CA SER A 553 -3.60 -47.33 -24.24
C SER A 553 -3.01 -46.28 -23.26
N ASP A 554 -3.78 -45.66 -22.36
CA ASP A 554 -4.48 -46.38 -21.29
C ASP A 554 -5.49 -45.49 -20.53
N ARG A 555 -6.62 -46.10 -20.17
CA ARG A 555 -7.63 -45.61 -19.23
C ARG A 555 -7.34 -46.25 -17.87
N ARG A 556 -7.37 -45.49 -16.77
CA ARG A 556 -7.82 -45.89 -15.41
C ARG A 556 -7.66 -44.69 -14.47
N GLN A 557 -8.73 -44.06 -13.99
CA GLN A 557 -9.53 -44.40 -12.79
C GLN A 557 -8.69 -44.62 -11.52
N GLN A 558 -8.75 -43.62 -10.61
CA GLN A 558 -9.06 -43.63 -9.15
C GLN A 558 -8.63 -44.83 -8.27
N PRO A 559 -8.39 -44.64 -6.96
CA PRO A 559 -9.06 -43.72 -6.01
C PRO A 559 -8.27 -42.50 -5.57
#